data_AF-X1ANY7-F1
#
_entry.id   AF-X1ANY7-F1
#
_cell.length_a   1.000
_cell.length_b   1.000
_cell.length_c   1.000
_cell.angle_alpha   90.00
_cell.angle_beta   90.00
_cell.angle_gamma   90.00
#
_symmetry.space_group_name_H-M   'P 1'
#
loop_
_entity.id
_entity.type
_entity.pdbx_description
1 polymer ?
#
loop_
_entity_poly.entity_id
_entity_poly.type
_entity_poly.pdbx_seq_one_letter_code
_entity_poly.pdbx_strand_id
1 'polypeptide(L)' 'CVQVGISNINYKKTPLYRQMELVRIEAARYGVPIVGTELIGVLPLGAVLNSLDYYLQIENPKKLEPKHLLENYFDF' A
#
# COMPACT_ATOMS: atom_id res chain seq x y z
N CYS A 1 -1.17 2.09 -24.48
CA CYS A 1 -1.19 1.80 -23.03
C CYS A 1 -1.99 2.88 -22.33
N VAL A 2 -2.77 2.55 -21.30
CA VAL A 2 -3.53 3.52 -20.49
C VAL A 2 -3.12 3.33 -19.03
N GLN A 3 -3.05 4.43 -18.27
CA GLN A 3 -2.73 4.43 -16.84
C GLN A 3 -3.79 5.23 -16.08
N VAL A 4 -4.05 4.82 -14.84
CA VAL A 4 -4.90 5.55 -13.90
C VAL A 4 -3.99 6.29 -12.92
N GLY A 5 -3.93 7.61 -13.03
CA GLY A 5 -3.17 8.45 -12.10
C GLY A 5 -3.92 8.65 -10.79
N ILE A 6 -3.23 8.48 -9.66
CA ILE A 6 -3.81 8.64 -8.31
C ILE A 6 -2.94 9.61 -7.52
N SER A 7 -3.55 10.68 -7.00
CA SER A 7 -2.92 11.57 -6.04
C SER A 7 -3.45 11.27 -4.64
N ASN A 8 -2.57 10.85 -3.74
CA ASN A 8 -2.92 10.57 -2.35
C ASN A 8 -2.43 11.69 -1.43
N ILE A 9 -3.34 12.61 -1.10
CA ILE A 9 -3.06 13.77 -0.24
C ILE A 9 -2.99 13.37 1.24
N ASN A 10 -3.72 12.32 1.65
CA ASN A 10 -3.76 11.88 3.04
C ASN A 10 -3.90 10.36 3.16
N TYR A 11 -2.76 9.68 3.20
CA TYR A 11 -2.69 8.22 3.28
C TYR A 11 -3.26 7.64 4.59
N LYS A 12 -3.41 8.46 5.65
CA LYS A 12 -3.99 8.02 6.92
C LYS A 12 -5.51 7.88 6.83
N LYS A 13 -6.16 8.74 6.02
CA LYS A 13 -7.60 8.64 5.73
C LYS A 13 -7.88 7.63 4.60
N THR A 14 -7.03 7.64 3.58
CA THR A 14 -7.16 6.77 2.40
C THR A 14 -5.88 5.96 2.21
N PRO A 15 -5.76 4.78 2.86
CA PRO A 15 -4.59 3.91 2.74
C PRO A 15 -4.33 3.48 1.29
N LEU A 16 -3.06 3.26 0.94
CA LEU A 16 -2.66 2.90 -0.43
C LEU A 16 -3.25 1.57 -0.86
N TYR A 17 -3.23 0.54 0.00
CA TYR A 17 -3.85 -0.75 -0.29
C TYR A 17 -5.31 -0.58 -0.74
N ARG A 18 -6.07 0.31 -0.08
CA ARG A 18 -7.50 0.52 -0.37
C ARG A 18 -7.69 1.13 -1.76
N GLN A 19 -6.84 2.09 -2.13
CA GLN A 19 -6.88 2.68 -3.47
C GLN A 19 -6.63 1.61 -4.53
N MET A 20 -5.63 0.75 -4.30
CA MET A 20 -5.31 -0.35 -5.21
C MET A 20 -6.43 -1.37 -5.31
N GLU A 21 -7.01 -1.81 -4.19
CA GLU A 21 -8.12 -2.77 -4.20
C GLU A 21 -9.36 -2.20 -4.89
N LEU A 22 -9.70 -0.93 -4.68
CA LEU A 22 -10.83 -0.31 -5.37
C LEU A 22 -10.63 -0.26 -6.89
N VAL A 23 -9.42 0.08 -7.35
CA VAL A 23 -9.10 0.07 -8.78
C VAL A 23 -9.13 -1.35 -9.34
N ARG A 24 -8.65 -2.35 -8.59
CA ARG A 24 -8.73 -3.77 -8.99
C ARG A 24 -10.17 -4.24 -9.13
N ILE A 25 -11.02 -3.94 -8.14
CA ILE A 25 -12.45 -4.29 -8.17
C ILE A 25 -13.12 -3.66 -9.39
N GLU A 26 -12.86 -2.38 -9.66
CA GLU A 26 -13.48 -1.70 -10.79
C GLU A 26 -12.97 -2.22 -12.13
N ALA A 27 -11.65 -2.42 -12.28
CA ALA A 27 -11.08 -2.97 -13.51
C ALA A 27 -11.60 -4.39 -13.80
N ALA A 28 -11.73 -5.23 -12.77
CA ALA A 28 -12.27 -6.58 -12.88
C ALA A 28 -13.71 -6.60 -13.38
N ARG A 29 -14.55 -5.62 -13.01
CA ARG A 29 -15.94 -5.52 -13.53
C ARG A 29 -16.01 -5.36 -15.04
N TYR A 30 -14.99 -4.76 -15.64
CA TYR A 30 -14.89 -4.57 -17.09
C TYR A 30 -13.94 -5.57 -17.76
N GLY A 31 -13.47 -6.60 -17.04
CA GLY A 31 -12.52 -7.58 -17.58
C GLY A 31 -11.17 -6.98 -17.97
N VAL A 32 -10.80 -5.83 -17.41
CA VAL A 32 -9.54 -5.14 -17.71
C VAL A 32 -8.45 -5.60 -16.72
N PRO A 33 -7.36 -6.23 -17.18
CA PRO A 33 -6.28 -6.65 -16.28
C PRO A 33 -5.39 -5.47 -15.86
N ILE A 34 -4.93 -5.48 -14.62
CA ILE A 34 -3.91 -4.56 -14.11
C ILE A 34 -2.57 -5.31 -14.10
N VAL A 35 -1.66 -4.90 -15.00
CA VAL A 35 -0.37 -5.57 -15.22
C VAL A 35 0.76 -5.04 -14.33
N GLY A 36 0.56 -3.89 -13.67
CA GLY A 36 1.58 -3.27 -12.84
C GLY A 36 1.15 -1.90 -12.31
N THR A 37 2.01 -1.33 -11.47
CA THR A 37 1.86 -0.01 -10.84
C THR A 37 3.20 0.69 -10.82
N GLU A 38 3.17 2.02 -10.83
CA GLU A 38 4.35 2.85 -10.73
C GLU A 38 4.18 3.84 -9.57
N LEU A 39 5.21 3.98 -8.75
CA LEU A 39 5.29 5.02 -7.72
C LEU A 39 6.00 6.23 -8.31
N ILE A 40 5.36 7.40 -8.18
CA ILE A 40 5.99 8.67 -8.52
C ILE A 40 6.46 9.34 -7.22
N GLY A 41 7.78 9.47 -7.06
CA GLY A 41 8.41 10.08 -5.88
C GLY A 41 8.62 9.11 -4.72
N VAL A 42 8.35 9.57 -3.50
CA VAL A 42 8.59 8.83 -2.26
C VAL A 42 7.30 8.53 -1.51
N LEU A 43 7.31 7.48 -0.69
CA LEU A 43 6.22 7.16 0.22
C LEU A 43 6.67 7.37 1.67
N PRO A 44 5.79 7.88 2.54
CA PRO A 44 6.03 7.84 3.97
C PRO A 44 5.97 6.38 4.45
N LEU A 45 6.91 5.97 5.29
CA LEU A 45 7.00 4.60 5.82
C LEU A 45 5.66 4.11 6.42
N GLY A 46 4.93 4.98 7.11
CA GLY A 46 3.62 4.63 7.68
C GLY A 46 2.56 4.22 6.64
N ALA A 47 2.63 4.71 5.40
CA ALA A 47 1.74 4.28 4.32
C ALA A 47 2.09 2.87 3.83
N VAL A 48 3.38 2.56 3.77
CA VAL A 48 3.91 1.24 3.41
C VAL A 48 3.52 0.22 4.49
N LEU A 49 3.82 0.51 5.76
CA LEU A 49 3.49 -0.36 6.89
C LEU A 49 2.00 -0.66 6.98
N ASN A 50 1.13 0.35 6.80
CA ASN A 50 -0.31 0.15 6.79
C ASN A 50 -0.77 -0.77 5.64
N SER A 51 -0.16 -0.65 4.46
CA SER A 51 -0.49 -1.52 3.33
C SER A 51 0.03 -2.95 3.55
N LEU A 52 1.23 -3.10 4.13
CA LEU A 52 1.76 -4.40 4.54
C LEU A 52 0.87 -5.07 5.58
N ASP A 53 0.41 -4.33 6.59
CA ASP A 53 -0.49 -4.83 7.63
C ASP A 53 -1.78 -5.41 7.03
N TYR A 54 -2.36 -4.70 6.05
CA TYR A 54 -3.54 -5.18 5.32
C TYR A 54 -3.29 -6.47 4.52
N TYR A 55 -2.19 -6.54 3.77
CA TYR A 55 -1.91 -7.68 2.90
C TYR A 55 -1.35 -8.89 3.65
N LEU A 56 -0.58 -8.69 4.70
CA LEU A 56 0.02 -9.76 5.51
C LEU A 56 -0.95 -10.33 6.55
N GLN A 57 -2.00 -9.57 6.90
CA GLN A 57 -3.04 -9.99 7.86
C GLN A 57 -2.46 -10.47 9.20
N ILE A 58 -1.46 -9.74 9.70
CA ILE A 58 -0.78 -10.09 10.95
C ILE A 58 -1.75 -9.93 12.12
N GLU A 59 -1.92 -10.97 12.91
CA GLU A 59 -2.84 -10.95 14.06
C GLU A 59 -2.24 -10.23 15.27
N ASN A 60 -0.92 -10.37 15.48
CA ASN A 60 -0.20 -9.72 16.58
C ASN A 60 1.24 -9.40 16.17
N PRO A 61 1.71 -8.14 16.27
CA PRO A 61 0.99 -6.95 16.75
C PRO A 61 -0.17 -6.57 15.81
N LYS A 62 -1.25 -5.98 16.36
CA LYS A 62 -2.43 -5.56 15.58
C LYS A 62 -2.15 -4.48 14.52
N LYS A 63 -0.99 -3.86 14.59
CA LYS A 63 -0.58 -2.81 13.67
C LYS A 63 0.93 -2.79 13.57
N LEU A 64 1.43 -2.76 12.33
CA LEU A 64 2.85 -2.53 12.07
C LEU A 64 3.27 -1.10 12.42
N GLU A 65 4.39 -0.98 13.10
CA GLU A 65 5.01 0.25 13.57
C GLU A 65 6.50 0.18 13.24
N PRO A 66 7.21 1.32 13.15
CA PRO A 66 8.63 1.34 12.83
C PRO A 66 9.47 0.39 13.70
N LYS A 67 9.17 0.28 15.00
CA LYS A 67 9.86 -0.63 15.92
C LYS A 67 9.84 -2.11 15.50
N HIS A 68 8.93 -2.52 14.62
CA HIS A 68 8.86 -3.90 14.11
C HIS A 68 9.78 -4.15 12.90
N LEU A 69 10.49 -3.12 12.41
CA LEU A 69 11.46 -3.25 11.32
C LEU A 69 12.81 -3.74 11.84
N LEU A 70 13.43 -4.66 11.11
CA LEU A 70 14.72 -5.27 11.46
C LEU A 70 15.85 -4.25 11.62
N GLU A 71 15.82 -3.19 10.82
CA GLU A 71 16.77 -2.07 10.84
C GLU A 71 16.85 -1.37 12.21
N ASN A 72 15.83 -1.52 13.07
CA ASN A 72 15.84 -0.96 14.42
C ASN A 72 16.47 -1.89 15.47
N TYR A 73 16.88 -3.09 15.08
CA TYR A 73 17.48 -4.09 15.97
C TYR A 73 18.94 -4.38 15.64
N PHE A 74 19.37 -4.11 14.42
CA PHE A 74 20.70 -4.45 13.93
C PHE A 74 21.30 -3.31 13.11
N ASP A 75 22.55 -2.96 13.40
CA ASP A 75 23.35 -2.02 12.61
C ASP A 75 24.05 -2.80 11.50
N PHE A 76 23.39 -2.97 10.35
CA PHE A 76 23.99 -3.49 9.12
C PHE A 76 24.20 -2.39 8.08
#